data_AF-A0A7K1CYY5-F1
#
_entry.id   AF-A0A7K1CYY5-F1
#
_cell.length_a   1.000
_cell.length_b   1.000
_cell.length_c   1.000
_cell.angle_alpha   90.00
_cell.angle_beta   90.00
_cell.angle_gamma   90.00
#
_symmetry.space_group_name_H-M   'P 1'
#
loop_
_entity.id
_entity.type
_entity.pdbx_description
1 polymer ?
#
loop_
_entity_poly.entity_id
_entity_poly.type
_entity_poly.pdbx_seq_one_letter_code
_entity_poly.pdbx_strand_id
1 'polypeptide(L)' 'MSEKDQRATLEAKDRDELMTIASTLGGKPGSRAKKAEVIDMILGLIADSEPAAPKPRRGRPPKAAAVEDAPVEEAVF' A
#
# COMPACT_ATOMS: atom_id res chain seq x y z
N MET A 1 17.82 -6.43 -13.45
CA MET A 1 16.46 -6.03 -13.85
C MET A 1 16.38 -4.52 -13.64
N SER A 2 16.21 -3.73 -14.69
CA SER A 2 16.18 -2.26 -14.50
C SER A 2 14.84 -1.84 -13.91
N GLU A 3 14.82 -0.81 -13.06
CA GLU A 3 13.60 -0.23 -12.47
C GLU A 3 12.57 0.15 -13.55
N LYS A 4 13.07 0.62 -14.70
CA LYS A 4 12.22 0.95 -15.87
C LYS A 4 11.43 -0.27 -16.38
N ASP A 5 12.03 -1.46 -16.36
CA ASP A 5 11.37 -2.70 -16.80
C ASP A 5 10.30 -3.13 -15.78
N GLN A 6 10.59 -2.95 -14.50
CA GLN A 6 9.63 -3.19 -13.42
C GLN A 6 8.44 -2.23 -13.52
N ARG A 7 8.70 -0.95 -13.78
CA ARG A 7 7.65 0.07 -13.99
C ARG A 7 6.77 -0.26 -15.18
N ALA A 8 7.34 -0.64 -16.32
CA ALA A 8 6.57 -1.06 -17.49
C ALA A 8 5.70 -2.31 -17.19
N THR A 9 6.23 -3.26 -16.42
CA THR A 9 5.49 -4.45 -15.99
C THR A 9 4.31 -4.09 -15.07
N LEU A 10 4.49 -3.15 -14.15
CA LEU A 10 3.44 -2.66 -13.25
C LEU A 10 2.42 -1.78 -13.99
N GLU A 11 2.85 -1.02 -15.00
CA GLU A 11 1.96 -0.21 -15.84
C GLU A 11 1.01 -1.07 -16.69
N ALA A 12 1.45 -2.26 -17.11
CA ALA A 12 0.63 -3.23 -17.83
C ALA A 12 -0.46 -3.91 -16.95
N LYS A 13 -0.32 -3.87 -15.62
CA LYS A 13 -1.29 -4.44 -14.66
C LYS A 13 -2.46 -3.53 -14.39
N ASP A 14 -3.56 -4.08 -13.88
CA ASP A 14 -4.71 -3.29 -13.46
C ASP A 14 -4.50 -2.60 -12.11
N ARG A 15 -5.29 -1.54 -11.86
CA ARG A 15 -5.21 -0.77 -10.60
C ARG A 15 -5.45 -1.67 -9.40
N ASP A 16 -6.43 -2.56 -9.46
CA ASP A 16 -6.80 -3.41 -8.33
C ASP A 16 -5.75 -4.49 -8.05
N GLU A 17 -5.09 -5.01 -9.10
CA GLU A 17 -3.92 -5.87 -8.94
C GLU A 17 -2.77 -5.14 -8.26
N LEU A 18 -2.51 -3.88 -8.66
CA LEU A 18 -1.48 -3.06 -8.02
C LEU A 18 -1.80 -2.81 -6.54
N MET A 19 -3.06 -2.53 -6.20
CA MET A 19 -3.49 -2.40 -4.80
C MET A 19 -3.24 -3.68 -3.99
N THR A 20 -3.49 -4.84 -4.61
CA THR A 20 -3.27 -6.15 -4.00
C THR A 20 -1.79 -6.39 -3.75
N ILE A 21 -0.94 -6.18 -4.76
CA ILE A 21 0.52 -6.32 -4.67
C ILE A 21 1.09 -5.38 -3.61
N ALA A 22 0.66 -4.11 -3.60
CA ALA A 22 1.07 -3.16 -2.58
C ALA A 22 0.69 -3.65 -1.18
N SER A 23 -0.51 -4.21 -1.01
CA SER A 23 -0.99 -4.75 0.26
C SER A 23 -0.20 -5.97 0.73
N THR A 24 0.14 -6.90 -0.16
CA THR A 24 1.00 -8.07 0.16
C THR A 24 2.42 -7.66 0.51
N LEU A 25 2.95 -6.59 -0.10
CA LEU A 25 4.25 -5.99 0.26
C LEU A 25 4.19 -5.16 1.55
N GLY A 26 3.02 -5.03 2.19
CA GLY A 26 2.84 -4.25 3.43
C GLY A 26 2.62 -2.75 3.22
N GLY A 27 2.39 -2.32 1.98
CA GLY A 27 1.93 -0.98 1.62
C GLY A 27 0.42 -0.81 1.80
N LYS A 28 -0.01 0.43 2.08
CA LYS A 28 -1.44 0.80 2.12
C LYS A 28 -1.68 1.99 1.19
N PRO A 29 -1.81 1.75 -0.13
CA PRO A 29 -2.21 2.80 -1.05
C PRO A 29 -3.62 3.31 -0.69
N GLY A 30 -3.81 4.63 -0.75
CA GLY A 30 -5.14 5.21 -0.50
C GLY A 30 -6.12 4.78 -1.59
N SER A 31 -7.40 4.56 -1.24
CA SER A 31 -8.45 4.16 -2.20
C SER A 31 -8.59 5.11 -3.41
N ARG A 32 -8.17 6.38 -3.25
CA ARG A 32 -8.17 7.41 -4.32
C ARG A 32 -6.78 7.68 -4.91
N ALA A 33 -5.76 6.92 -4.54
CA ALA A 33 -4.42 7.07 -5.09
C ALA A 33 -4.47 6.80 -6.60
N LYS A 34 -3.72 7.61 -7.36
CA LYS A 34 -3.61 7.40 -8.81
C LYS A 34 -2.83 6.12 -9.07
N LYS A 35 -3.11 5.44 -10.19
CA LYS A 35 -2.37 4.23 -10.60
C LYS A 35 -0.85 4.45 -10.54
N ALA A 36 -0.37 5.57 -11.08
CA ALA A 36 1.04 5.94 -11.04
C ALA A 36 1.61 6.04 -9.60
N GLU A 37 0.85 6.64 -8.67
CA GLU A 37 1.28 6.75 -7.26
C GLU A 37 1.37 5.38 -6.58
N VAL A 38 0.49 4.43 -6.94
CA VAL A 38 0.55 3.06 -6.44
C VAL A 38 1.77 2.33 -7.01
N ILE A 39 2.08 2.53 -8.29
CA ILE A 39 3.28 1.96 -8.95
C ILE A 39 4.55 2.46 -8.26
N ASP A 40 4.67 3.78 -8.07
CA ASP A 40 5.85 4.37 -7.43
C ASP A 40 6.00 3.89 -5.96
N MET A 41 4.89 3.71 -5.25
CA MET A 41 4.89 3.11 -3.90
C MET A 41 5.40 1.67 -3.92
N ILE A 42 4.93 0.83 -4.85
CA ILE A 42 5.36 -0.56 -4.97
C ILE A 42 6.85 -0.64 -5.29
N LEU A 43 7.34 0.19 -6.22
CA LEU A 43 8.77 0.24 -6.56
C LEU A 43 9.61 0.64 -5.33
N GLY A 44 9.15 1.62 -4.55
CA GLY A 44 9.80 1.99 -3.29
C GLY A 44 9.84 0.84 -2.27
N LEU A 45 8.74 0.09 -2.11
CA LEU A 45 8.67 -1.05 -1.20
C LEU A 45 9.58 -2.21 -1.63
N ILE A 46 9.66 -2.48 -2.93
CA ILE A 46 10.56 -3.51 -3.49
C ILE A 46 12.02 -3.12 -3.26
N ALA A 47 12.37 -1.86 -3.54
CA ALA A 47 13.71 -1.33 -3.33
C ALA A 47 14.13 -1.31 -1.85
N ASP A 48 13.19 -0.98 -0.94
CA ASP A 48 13.41 -1.01 0.51
C ASP A 48 13.51 -2.45 1.07
N SER A 49 12.95 -3.44 0.36
CA SER A 49 13.00 -4.85 0.75
C SER A 49 14.30 -5.55 0.33
N GLU A 50 15.05 -4.97 -0.61
CA GLU A 50 16.42 -5.39 -0.93
C GLU A 50 17.35 -4.88 0.20
N PRO A 51 18.36 -5.64 0.67
CA PRO A 51 19.09 -5.30 1.90
C PRO A 51 20.06 -4.13 1.70
N ALA A 52 19.52 -2.92 1.57
CA ALA A 52 20.25 -1.67 1.51
C ALA A 52 19.62 -0.69 2.50
N ALA A 53 20.11 -0.73 3.73
CA ALA A 53 19.99 0.24 4.84
C ALA A 53 18.65 1.01 5.01
N PRO A 54 17.99 0.92 6.18
CA PRO A 54 16.68 1.52 6.39
C PRO A 54 16.76 3.05 6.31
N LYS A 55 16.13 3.66 5.30
CA LYS A 55 15.84 5.10 5.31
C LYS A 55 14.61 5.36 6.20
N PRO A 56 14.61 6.42 7.02
CA PRO A 56 13.49 6.72 7.90
C PRO A 56 12.27 7.07 7.06
N ARG A 57 11.25 6.22 7.14
CA ARG A 57 9.92 6.47 6.59
C ARG A 57 9.42 7.80 7.14
N ARG A 58 9.30 8.79 6.26
CA ARG A 58 8.69 10.09 6.55
C ARG A 58 7.26 9.83 6.98
N GLY A 59 7.04 9.81 8.30
CA GLY A 59 5.73 9.71 8.91
C GLY A 59 4.85 10.83 8.38
N ARG A 60 3.89 10.48 7.53
CA ARG A 60 2.71 11.31 7.30
C ARG A 60 1.78 11.01 8.48
N PRO A 61 1.41 12.00 9.31
CA PRO A 61 0.61 11.72 10.49
C PRO A 61 -0.74 11.11 10.06
N PRO A 62 -1.26 10.09 10.76
CA PRO A 62 -2.60 9.60 10.52
C PRO A 62 -3.57 10.70 10.91
N LYS A 63 -4.28 11.25 9.92
CA LYS A 63 -5.43 12.11 10.21
C LYS A 63 -6.51 11.21 10.81
N ALA A 64 -6.70 11.37 12.12
CA ALA A 64 -7.81 10.82 12.87
C ALA A 64 -9.15 11.19 12.19
N ALA A 65 -9.97 10.17 11.95
CA ALA A 65 -11.43 10.20 11.83
C ALA A 65 -11.85 8.74 12.02
N ALA A 66 -12.08 8.31 13.26
CA ALA A 66 -13.35 8.36 13.98
C ALA A 66 -13.87 6.91 14.08
N VAL A 67 -13.80 6.42 15.31
CA VAL A 67 -14.44 5.22 15.83
C VAL A 67 -15.96 5.39 15.80
N GLU A 68 -16.67 4.28 15.60
CA GLU A 68 -18.00 3.90 16.13
C GLU A 68 -18.31 2.53 15.48
N ASP A 69 -17.90 1.42 16.09
CA ASP A 69 -18.51 0.71 17.23
C ASP A 69 -19.96 0.27 16.99
N ALA A 70 -20.14 -1.03 16.75
CA ALA A 70 -21.36 -1.77 17.02
C ALA A 70 -21.08 -3.29 16.91
N PRO A 71 -21.03 -4.04 18.03
CA PRO A 71 -21.37 -5.44 18.03
C PRO A 71 -22.82 -5.63 18.49
N VAL A 72 -23.67 -6.02 17.56
CA VAL A 72 -24.96 -6.73 17.79
C VAL A 72 -24.56 -8.21 17.88
N GLU A 73 -24.84 -9.04 18.88
CA GLU A 73 -26.10 -9.42 19.55
C GLU A 73 -25.68 -10.25 20.78
N GLU A 74 -26.07 -9.87 21.99
CA GLU A 74 -27.19 -10.43 22.77
C GLU A 74 -26.91 -11.81 23.41
N ALA A 75 -26.73 -11.77 24.74
CA ALA A 75 -26.56 -12.93 25.60
C ALA A 75 -27.92 -13.45 26.09
N VAL A 76 -27.96 -14.77 26.20
CA VAL A 76 -28.95 -15.64 26.85
C VAL A 76 -29.43 -15.09 28.21
N PHE A 77 -30.74 -15.13 28.42
CA PHE A 77 -31.37 -15.36 29.73
C PHE A 77 -32.59 -16.27 29.57
#